data_AF-M6JPQ5-F1
#
_entry.id   AF-M6JPQ5-F1
#
_cell.length_a   1.000
_cell.length_b   1.000
_cell.length_c   1.000
_cell.angle_alpha   90.00
_cell.angle_beta   90.00
_cell.angle_gamma   90.00
#
_symmetry.space_group_name_H-M   'P 1'
#
loop_
_entity.id
_entity.type
_entity.pdbx_description
1 polymer ?
#
loop_
_entity_poly.entity_id
_entity_poly.type
_entity_poly.pdbx_seq_one_letter_code
_entity_poly.pdbx_strand_id
1 'polypeptide(L)'
;MNSQRLEKIGNISGYIKTAMAGILILIIFLPGLKEIDWLTAQYTIFVCGFIVLFFGGLLLTTSLGINVMRSGELVPVFVPISKPFARLFGFLFFLLGTTAVLCSLVLLEVFILPFTSPITDL
;
A
#
# COMPACT_ATOMS: atom_id res chain seq x y z
N MET A 1 -14.90 26.41 4.28
CA MET A 1 -15.43 25.05 4.06
C MET A 1 -14.42 24.06 3.42
N ASN A 2 -13.24 24.52 2.95
CA ASN A 2 -12.24 23.66 2.29
C ASN A 2 -11.19 23.07 3.26
N SER A 3 -10.91 23.75 4.38
CA SER A 3 -9.91 23.33 5.39
C SER A 3 -10.26 22.01 6.08
N GLN A 4 -11.52 21.83 6.48
CA GLN A 4 -11.99 20.60 7.14
C GLN A 4 -11.90 19.35 6.27
N ARG A 5 -12.00 19.47 4.93
CA ARG A 5 -11.83 18.32 4.02
C ARG A 5 -10.36 17.95 3.87
N LEU A 6 -9.48 18.94 3.74
CA LEU A 6 -8.02 18.73 3.67
C LEU A 6 -7.47 18.14 4.98
N GLU A 7 -7.96 18.59 6.13
CA GLU A 7 -7.57 18.08 7.44
C GLU A 7 -8.04 16.62 7.65
N LYS A 8 -9.25 16.27 7.21
CA LYS A 8 -9.72 14.87 7.19
C LYS A 8 -8.86 13.97 6.30
N ILE A 9 -8.48 14.43 5.10
CA ILE A 9 -7.61 13.67 4.19
C ILE A 9 -6.20 13.52 4.78
N GLY A 10 -5.67 14.56 5.41
CA GLY A 10 -4.39 14.54 6.12
C GLY A 10 -4.37 13.54 7.28
N ASN A 11 -5.43 13.51 8.09
CA ASN A 11 -5.56 12.54 9.18
C ASN A 11 -5.66 11.10 8.67
N ILE A 12 -6.47 10.85 7.63
CA ILE A 12 -6.59 9.51 7.02
C ILE A 12 -5.23 9.04 6.47
N SER A 13 -4.50 9.92 5.80
CA SER A 13 -3.11 9.68 5.36
C SER A 13 -2.18 9.33 6.54
N GLY A 14 -2.31 10.04 7.66
CA GLY A 14 -1.58 9.77 8.90
C GLY A 14 -1.87 8.37 9.46
N TYR A 15 -3.15 8.00 9.58
CA TYR A 15 -3.57 6.68 10.05
C TYR A 15 -3.08 5.54 9.15
N ILE A 16 -3.08 5.75 7.83
CA ILE A 16 -2.62 4.72 6.90
C ILE A 16 -1.09 4.56 7.00
N LYS A 17 -0.33 5.65 7.22
CA LYS A 17 1.12 5.57 7.48
C LYS A 17 1.45 4.83 8.78
N THR A 18 0.73 5.08 9.86
CA THR A 18 0.93 4.35 11.13
C THR A 18 0.50 2.89 11.02
N ALA A 19 -0.57 2.58 10.29
CA ALA A 19 -0.96 1.20 10.01
C ALA A 19 0.11 0.46 9.19
N MET A 20 0.63 1.08 8.12
CA MET A 20 1.72 0.51 7.31
C MET A 20 3.00 0.31 8.13
N ALA A 21 3.35 1.24 9.03
CA ALA A 21 4.47 1.08 9.95
C ALA A 21 4.25 -0.10 10.92
N GLY A 22 3.04 -0.26 11.46
CA GLY A 22 2.68 -1.40 12.32
C GLY A 22 2.78 -2.74 11.59
N ILE A 23 2.31 -2.79 10.34
CA ILE A 23 2.43 -3.99 9.49
C ILE A 23 3.90 -4.29 9.17
N LEU A 24 4.71 -3.26 8.87
CA LEU A 24 6.14 -3.44 8.61
C LEU A 24 6.89 -3.99 9.83
N ILE A 25 6.55 -3.49 11.04
CA ILE A 25 7.10 -4.01 12.30
C ILE A 25 6.68 -5.47 12.49
N LEU A 26 5.40 -5.82 12.25
CA LEU A 26 4.92 -7.19 12.30
C LEU A 26 5.68 -8.10 11.32
N ILE A 27 5.89 -7.68 10.06
CA ILE A 27 6.65 -8.45 9.05
C ILE A 27 8.09 -8.70 9.48
N ILE A 28 8.76 -7.70 10.06
CA ILE A 28 10.16 -7.81 10.48
C ILE A 28 10.30 -8.69 11.72
N PHE A 29 9.37 -8.60 12.66
CA PHE A 29 9.47 -9.27 13.95
C PHE A 29 8.84 -10.67 14.00
N LEU A 30 7.86 -10.99 13.13
CA LEU A 30 7.28 -12.34 13.07
C LEU A 30 8.28 -13.46 12.76
N PRO A 31 9.12 -13.37 11.70
CA PRO A 31 10.09 -14.41 11.42
C PRO A 31 11.19 -14.52 12.49
N GLY A 32 11.27 -13.57 13.44
CA GLY A 32 12.17 -13.61 14.59
C GLY A 32 11.60 -14.32 15.84
N LEU A 33 10.30 -14.68 15.84
CA LEU A 33 9.69 -15.43 16.93
C LEU A 33 10.04 -16.91 16.80
N LYS A 34 10.84 -17.38 17.75
CA LYS A 34 11.61 -18.65 17.78
C LYS A 34 10.79 -19.94 17.68
N GLU A 35 9.47 -19.88 17.49
CA GLU A 35 8.55 -21.02 17.53
C GLU A 35 7.50 -21.02 16.40
N ILE A 36 7.63 -20.16 15.38
CA ILE A 36 6.67 -20.16 14.28
C ILE A 36 7.05 -21.26 13.28
N ASP A 37 6.15 -22.23 13.09
CA ASP A 37 6.24 -23.21 12.01
C ASP A 37 6.48 -22.52 10.66
N TRP A 38 7.40 -23.06 9.87
CA TRP A 38 7.82 -22.48 8.58
C TRP A 38 6.63 -22.14 7.66
N LEU A 39 5.57 -22.96 7.71
CA LEU A 39 4.35 -22.78 6.93
C LEU A 39 3.54 -21.55 7.39
N THR A 40 3.42 -21.35 8.69
CA THR A 40 2.76 -20.19 9.32
C THR A 40 3.55 -18.90 9.06
N ALA A 41 4.89 -18.99 9.09
CA ALA A 41 5.77 -17.88 8.74
C ALA A 41 5.59 -17.46 7.27
N GLN A 42 5.60 -18.42 6.35
CA GLN A 42 5.37 -18.17 4.92
C GLN A 42 4.00 -17.54 4.67
N TYR A 43 2.93 -18.13 5.20
CA TYR A 43 1.57 -17.61 5.06
C TYR A 43 1.49 -16.16 5.54
N THR A 44 2.08 -15.86 6.71
CA THR A 44 2.00 -14.50 7.25
C THR A 44 2.80 -13.49 6.44
N ILE A 45 3.96 -13.87 5.90
CA ILE A 45 4.75 -13.02 4.99
C ILE A 45 3.93 -12.69 3.73
N PHE A 46 3.27 -13.68 3.12
CA PHE A 46 2.45 -13.45 1.93
C PHE A 46 1.24 -12.55 2.23
N VAL A 47 0.51 -12.80 3.33
CA VAL A 47 -0.63 -11.96 3.73
C VAL A 47 -0.19 -10.53 4.02
N CYS A 48 0.92 -10.35 4.74
CA CYS A 48 1.41 -9.00 5.01
C CYS A 48 1.92 -8.30 3.74
N GLY A 49 2.61 -9.03 2.86
CA GLY A 49 3.01 -8.52 1.54
C GLY A 49 1.81 -8.10 0.70
N PHE A 50 0.73 -8.88 0.69
CA PHE A 50 -0.54 -8.53 0.06
C PHE A 50 -1.10 -7.22 0.60
N ILE A 51 -1.23 -7.09 1.92
CA ILE A 51 -1.79 -5.89 2.56
C ILE A 51 -0.95 -4.65 2.19
N VAL A 52 0.38 -4.74 2.27
CA VAL A 52 1.26 -3.61 1.93
C VAL A 52 1.14 -3.23 0.46
N LEU A 53 1.16 -4.20 -0.46
CA LEU A 53 1.08 -3.94 -1.89
C LEU A 53 -0.30 -3.42 -2.31
N PHE A 54 -1.37 -3.99 -1.76
CA PHE A 54 -2.75 -3.61 -2.10
C PHE A 54 -3.06 -2.20 -1.58
N PHE A 55 -2.90 -1.95 -0.29
CA PHE A 55 -3.22 -0.65 0.30
C PHE A 55 -2.19 0.43 -0.07
N GLY A 56 -0.91 0.07 -0.12
CA GLY A 56 0.14 0.97 -0.61
C GLY A 56 -0.06 1.32 -2.09
N GLY A 57 -0.45 0.34 -2.90
CA GLY A 57 -0.82 0.53 -4.31
C GLY A 57 -2.01 1.48 -4.46
N LEU A 58 -3.10 1.26 -3.72
CA LEU A 58 -4.26 2.15 -3.72
C LEU A 58 -3.89 3.59 -3.34
N LEU A 59 -3.10 3.79 -2.28
CA LEU A 59 -2.60 5.11 -1.88
C LEU A 59 -1.78 5.79 -2.98
N LEU A 60 -0.86 5.05 -3.59
CA LEU A 60 -0.03 5.55 -4.68
C LEU A 60 -0.90 5.94 -5.88
N THR A 61 -1.86 5.11 -6.26
CA THR A 61 -2.77 5.40 -7.36
C THR A 61 -3.66 6.61 -7.09
N THR A 62 -4.28 6.70 -5.91
CA THR A 62 -5.26 7.76 -5.61
C THR A 62 -4.60 9.03 -5.12
N SER A 63 -3.92 8.95 -3.97
CA SER A 63 -3.49 10.11 -3.18
C SER A 63 -2.28 10.80 -3.79
N LEU A 64 -1.37 10.04 -4.41
CA LEU A 64 -0.18 10.56 -5.08
C LEU A 64 -0.30 10.55 -6.60
N GLY A 65 -1.02 9.62 -7.19
CA GLY A 65 -1.14 9.50 -8.64
C GLY A 65 -2.18 10.48 -9.20
N ILE A 66 -3.44 10.09 -9.09
CA ILE A 66 -4.59 10.85 -9.62
C ILE A 66 -4.63 12.27 -9.04
N ASN A 67 -4.37 12.43 -7.74
CA ASN A 67 -4.44 13.74 -7.11
C ASN A 67 -3.39 14.71 -7.67
N VAL A 68 -2.14 14.26 -7.82
CA VAL A 68 -1.03 15.07 -8.35
C VAL A 68 -1.18 15.33 -9.86
N MET A 69 -1.69 14.36 -10.62
CA MET A 69 -2.04 14.59 -12.03
C MET A 69 -3.06 15.73 -12.19
N ARG A 70 -4.06 15.78 -11.31
CA ARG A 70 -5.15 16.76 -11.36
C ARG A 70 -4.72 18.12 -10.83
N SER A 71 -4.07 18.16 -9.65
CA SER A 71 -3.63 19.41 -9.04
C SER A 71 -2.43 20.01 -9.75
N GLY A 72 -1.54 19.18 -10.30
CA GLY A 72 -0.21 19.61 -10.75
C GLY A 72 0.69 20.06 -9.59
N GLU A 73 0.36 19.65 -8.36
CA GLU A 73 1.09 19.97 -7.14
C GLU A 73 1.61 18.69 -6.53
N LEU A 74 2.94 18.51 -6.56
CA LEU A 74 3.60 17.54 -5.69
C LEU A 74 3.61 18.11 -4.27
N VAL A 75 3.40 17.26 -3.27
CA VAL A 75 3.45 17.61 -1.83
C VAL A 75 4.58 18.60 -1.54
N PRO A 76 4.35 19.68 -0.76
CA PRO A 76 5.30 20.80 -0.56
C PRO A 76 6.64 20.44 0.10
N VAL A 77 6.85 19.17 0.46
CA VAL A 77 8.13 18.65 0.97
C VAL A 77 9.15 18.48 -0.17
N PHE A 78 8.69 18.32 -1.41
CA PHE A 78 9.56 18.28 -2.58
C PHE A 78 9.66 19.67 -3.18
N VAL A 79 10.89 20.05 -3.55
CA VAL A 79 11.32 21.28 -4.25
C VAL A 79 10.24 21.81 -5.21
N PRO A 80 10.04 23.14 -5.37
CA PRO A 80 9.08 23.67 -6.33
C PRO A 80 9.36 23.13 -7.75
N ILE A 81 8.57 22.14 -8.15
CA ILE A 81 8.62 21.48 -9.45
C ILE A 81 7.59 22.16 -10.35
N SER A 82 7.94 22.37 -11.62
CA SER A 82 6.98 22.95 -12.56
C SER A 82 5.79 22.01 -12.79
N LYS A 83 4.59 22.59 -12.97
CA LYS A 83 3.33 21.85 -13.15
C LYS A 83 3.39 20.65 -14.11
N PRO A 84 4.00 20.72 -15.32
CA PRO A 84 4.07 19.57 -16.21
C PRO A 84 4.88 18.40 -15.63
N PHE A 85 5.99 18.68 -14.94
CA PHE A 85 6.78 17.63 -14.28
C PHE A 85 6.04 17.04 -13.09
N ALA A 86 5.32 17.86 -12.31
CA ALA A 86 4.49 17.36 -11.22
C ALA A 86 3.44 16.36 -11.73
N ARG A 87 2.76 16.68 -12.84
CA ARG A 87 1.80 15.76 -13.48
C ARG A 87 2.45 14.47 -13.98
N LEU A 88 3.68 14.54 -14.51
CA LEU A 88 4.44 13.36 -14.93
C LEU A 88 4.77 12.45 -13.74
N PHE A 89 5.16 13.02 -12.60
CA PHE A 89 5.35 12.27 -11.36
C PHE A 89 4.05 11.65 -10.85
N GLY A 90 2.93 12.39 -10.92
CA GLY A 90 1.60 11.83 -10.67
C GLY A 90 1.30 10.63 -11.59
N PHE A 91 1.70 10.69 -12.86
CA PHE A 91 1.59 9.56 -13.78
C PHE A 91 2.45 8.36 -13.43
N LEU A 92 3.69 8.59 -13.00
CA LEU A 92 4.55 7.54 -12.48
C LEU A 92 3.97 6.88 -11.21
N PHE A 93 3.47 7.67 -10.26
CA PHE A 93 2.82 7.13 -9.04
C PHE A 93 1.54 6.37 -9.35
N PHE A 94 0.75 6.83 -10.32
CA PHE A 94 -0.43 6.12 -10.80
C PHE A 94 -0.07 4.75 -11.35
N LEU A 95 0.90 4.70 -12.29
CA LEU A 95 1.35 3.44 -12.88
C LEU A 95 1.88 2.48 -11.82
N LEU A 96 2.76 2.95 -10.95
CA LEU A 96 3.38 2.13 -9.90
C LEU A 96 2.35 1.64 -8.88
N GLY A 97 1.37 2.46 -8.55
CA GLY A 97 0.25 2.05 -7.71
C GLY A 97 -0.63 0.99 -8.37
N THR A 98 -0.96 1.16 -9.66
CA THR A 98 -1.79 0.17 -10.39
C THR A 98 -1.08 -1.16 -10.54
N THR A 99 0.22 -1.18 -10.81
CA THR A 99 1.00 -2.42 -10.88
C THR A 99 1.13 -3.08 -9.52
N ALA A 100 1.28 -2.31 -8.42
CA ALA A 100 1.28 -2.86 -7.07
C ALA A 100 -0.08 -3.52 -6.71
N VAL A 101 -1.20 -2.90 -7.08
CA VAL A 101 -2.53 -3.50 -6.90
C VAL A 101 -2.67 -4.78 -7.71
N LEU A 102 -2.30 -4.78 -9.00
CA LEU A 102 -2.36 -5.98 -9.83
C LEU A 102 -1.47 -7.11 -9.27
N CYS A 103 -0.25 -6.78 -8.83
CA CYS A 103 0.66 -7.74 -8.20
C CYS A 103 0.07 -8.32 -6.91
N SER A 104 -0.59 -7.50 -6.09
CA SER A 104 -1.27 -7.98 -4.89
C SER A 104 -2.43 -8.93 -5.21
N LEU A 105 -3.20 -8.70 -6.28
CA LEU A 105 -4.26 -9.62 -6.71
C LEU A 105 -3.69 -10.97 -7.15
N VAL A 106 -2.57 -10.97 -7.89
CA VAL A 106 -1.85 -12.21 -8.23
C VAL A 106 -1.35 -12.92 -6.97
N LEU A 107 -0.83 -12.17 -6.00
CA LEU A 107 -0.34 -12.74 -4.74
C LEU A 107 -1.48 -13.35 -3.90
N LEU A 108 -2.67 -12.73 -3.94
CA LEU A 108 -3.89 -13.25 -3.33
C LEU A 108 -4.31 -14.57 -3.98
N GLU A 109 -4.43 -14.61 -5.31
CA GLU A 109 -4.91 -15.81 -6.02
C GLU A 109 -3.92 -16.96 -6.00
N VAL A 110 -2.63 -16.70 -6.22
CA VAL A 110 -1.62 -17.76 -6.42
C VAL A 110 -1.09 -18.29 -5.10
N PHE A 111 -0.99 -17.44 -4.08
CA PHE A 111 -0.35 -17.82 -2.83
C PHE A 111 -1.32 -17.87 -1.66
N ILE A 112 -2.18 -16.88 -1.46
CA ILE A 112 -3.03 -16.82 -0.25
C ILE A 112 -4.24 -17.76 -0.33
N LEU A 113 -5.00 -17.74 -1.44
CA LEU A 113 -6.20 -18.57 -1.59
C LEU A 113 -5.93 -20.09 -1.50
N PRO A 114 -4.85 -20.64 -2.08
CA PRO A 114 -4.55 -22.07 -1.95
C PRO A 114 -4.21 -22.52 -0.53
N PHE A 115 -3.72 -21.62 0.34
CA PHE A 115 -3.56 -21.95 1.77
C PHE A 115 -4.89 -22.03 2.51
N THR A 116 -5.96 -21.43 1.99
CA THR A 116 -7.30 -21.46 2.59
C THR A 116 -8.20 -22.59 2.06
N SER A 117 -7.89 -23.16 0.88
CA SER A 117 -8.72 -24.23 0.28
C SER A 117 -8.74 -25.56 1.03
N PRO A 118 -7.68 -26.04 1.73
CA PRO A 118 -7.80 -27.28 2.49
C PRO A 118 -8.62 -27.14 3.79
N ILE A 119 -9.08 -25.92 4.15
CA ILE A 119 -9.87 -25.67 5.37
C ILE A 119 -11.38 -25.83 5.11
N THR A 120 -11.84 -25.76 3.86
CA THR A 120 -13.28 -25.84 3.52
C THR A 120 -13.78 -27.24 3.17
N ASP A 121 -12.89 -28.23 3.02
CA ASP A 121 -13.23 -29.62 2.67
C ASP A 121 -13.25 -30.57 3.88
N LEU A 122 -13.34 -30.03 5.11
CA LEU A 122 -13.33 -30.78 6.37
C LEU A 122 -14.62 -30.60 7.18
#